data_AF-A0A434CPX1-F1
#
_entry.id   AF-A0A434CPX1-F1
#
_cell.length_a   1.000
_cell.length_b   1.000
_cell.length_c   1.000
_cell.angle_alpha   90.00
_cell.angle_beta   90.00
_cell.angle_gamma   90.00
#
_symmetry.space_group_name_H-M   'P 1'
#
loop_
_entity.id
_entity.type
_entity.pdbx_description
1 polymer ?
#
loop_
_entity_poly.entity_id
_entity_poly.type
_entity_poly.pdbx_seq_one_letter_code
_entity_poly.pdbx_strand_id
1 'polypeptide(L)'
;MNAIDQIPTKREDLAGLAGDIERVEAIFSSWDETQRNAVEAYRRAIEDLHGEALRRLVRGLKDEPAALAAMKQAVTDEVVYAVLRRHNILKPSLSERVEAALDGVRPMLASHGGNVELVNVRPPAIEVRFVGACDGCPASALTFHAGVKKAIEEACPEITDIVQIKGMSNAADNDSVRFVSPFALGAVGGWHLVCRLDE
;
A
#
# COMPACT_ATOMS: atom_id res chain seq x y z
N MET A 1 -32.71 19.45 -6.85
CA MET A 1 -32.13 18.55 -7.86
C MET A 1 -30.80 19.16 -8.28
N ASN A 2 -29.70 18.75 -7.65
CA ASN A 2 -28.38 19.01 -8.20
C ASN A 2 -27.92 17.71 -8.83
N ALA A 3 -27.73 17.77 -10.14
CA ALA A 3 -27.13 16.72 -10.93
C ALA A 3 -25.74 16.43 -10.34
N ILE A 4 -25.66 15.36 -9.55
CA ILE A 4 -24.41 14.63 -9.42
C ILE A 4 -24.21 14.07 -10.82
N ASP A 5 -23.48 14.83 -11.63
CA ASP A 5 -23.17 14.47 -13.00
C ASP A 5 -22.65 13.05 -12.97
N GLN A 6 -23.39 12.15 -13.62
CA GLN A 6 -22.98 10.78 -13.81
C GLN A 6 -21.71 10.85 -14.67
N ILE A 7 -20.55 10.86 -14.02
CA ILE A 7 -19.28 10.59 -14.70
C ILE A 7 -19.24 9.07 -14.80
N PRO A 8 -19.54 8.45 -15.95
CA PRO A 8 -19.36 7.03 -16.12
C PRO A 8 -17.93 6.85 -16.59
N THR A 9 -16.95 7.03 -15.71
CA THR A 9 -15.64 6.46 -15.95
C THR A 9 -15.73 5.04 -15.46
N LYS A 10 -16.03 4.10 -16.36
CA LYS A 10 -15.94 2.67 -16.08
C LYS A 10 -14.46 2.34 -15.86
N ARG A 11 -13.94 2.71 -14.69
CA ARG A 11 -12.58 2.45 -14.24
C ARG A 11 -12.59 1.02 -13.72
N GLU A 12 -11.88 0.15 -14.41
CA GLU A 12 -11.82 -1.27 -14.10
C GLU A 12 -10.55 -1.62 -13.30
N ASP A 13 -9.64 -0.65 -13.10
CA ASP A 13 -8.40 -0.80 -12.33
C ASP A 13 -8.53 -0.28 -10.89
N LEU A 14 -7.66 -0.77 -10.01
CA LEU A 14 -7.71 -0.43 -8.59
C LEU A 14 -7.47 1.06 -8.33
N ALA A 15 -6.51 1.66 -9.03
CA ALA A 15 -6.17 3.08 -8.88
C ALA A 15 -7.37 3.97 -9.24
N GLY A 16 -8.07 3.65 -10.32
CA GLY A 16 -9.25 4.38 -10.72
C GLY A 16 -10.40 4.26 -9.73
N LEU A 17 -10.69 3.04 -9.25
CA LEU A 17 -11.74 2.79 -8.26
C LEU A 17 -11.43 3.46 -6.90
N ALA A 18 -10.17 3.39 -6.44
CA ALA A 18 -9.74 4.05 -5.21
C ALA A 18 -9.84 5.58 -5.32
N GLY A 19 -9.39 6.15 -6.44
CA GLY A 19 -9.51 7.59 -6.68
C GLY A 19 -10.95 8.09 -6.72
N ASP A 20 -11.90 7.26 -7.18
CA ASP A 20 -13.32 7.60 -7.14
C ASP A 20 -13.84 7.69 -5.69
N ILE A 21 -13.43 6.76 -4.83
CA ILE A 21 -13.74 6.76 -3.39
C ILE A 21 -13.16 8.01 -2.73
N GLU A 22 -11.87 8.29 -2.95
CA GLU A 22 -11.19 9.46 -2.37
C GLU A 22 -11.86 10.78 -2.75
N ARG A 23 -12.27 10.94 -4.01
CA ARG A 23 -13.00 12.15 -4.45
C ARG A 23 -14.33 12.32 -3.71
N VAL A 24 -15.04 11.23 -3.47
CA VAL A 24 -16.31 11.26 -2.74
C VAL A 24 -16.08 11.54 -1.24
N GLU A 25 -15.04 10.93 -0.65
CA GLU A 25 -14.64 11.21 0.73
C GLU A 25 -14.20 12.67 0.94
N ALA A 26 -13.52 13.26 -0.05
CA ALA A 26 -13.17 14.68 -0.04
C ALA A 26 -14.41 15.58 -0.01
N ILE A 27 -15.50 15.23 -0.71
CA ILE A 27 -16.77 15.96 -0.63
C ILE A 27 -17.33 15.89 0.80
N PHE A 28 -17.37 14.69 1.39
CA PHE A 28 -17.88 14.51 2.75
C PHE A 28 -17.08 15.28 3.79
N SER A 29 -15.77 15.51 3.56
CA SER A 29 -14.94 16.26 4.49
C SER A 29 -15.45 17.69 4.75
N SER A 30 -16.13 18.29 3.76
CA SER A 30 -16.71 19.65 3.82
C SER A 30 -18.08 19.71 4.50
N TRP A 31 -18.71 18.56 4.76
CA TRP A 31 -20.05 18.47 5.33
C TRP A 31 -20.05 18.72 6.84
N ASP A 32 -21.21 19.07 7.38
CA ASP A 32 -21.36 19.22 8.82
C ASP A 32 -21.21 17.88 9.57
N GLU A 33 -21.01 17.94 10.88
CA GLU A 33 -20.78 16.75 11.70
C GLU A 33 -21.93 15.74 11.63
N THR A 34 -23.19 16.20 11.59
CA THR A 34 -24.35 15.31 11.54
C THR A 34 -24.41 14.55 10.22
N GLN A 35 -24.19 15.26 9.12
CA GLN A 35 -24.12 14.68 7.77
C GLN A 35 -22.97 13.67 7.64
N ARG A 36 -21.77 14.03 8.10
CA ARG A 36 -20.61 13.12 8.08
C ARG A 36 -20.86 11.86 8.89
N ASN A 37 -21.43 12.00 10.09
CA ASN A 37 -21.75 10.86 10.94
C ASN A 37 -22.78 9.93 10.30
N ALA A 38 -23.78 10.48 9.60
CA ALA A 38 -24.79 9.67 8.91
C ALA A 38 -24.19 8.85 7.75
N VAL A 39 -23.33 9.46 6.93
CA VAL A 39 -22.65 8.75 5.83
C VAL A 39 -21.69 7.71 6.36
N GLU A 40 -20.93 8.03 7.40
CA GLU A 40 -20.00 7.09 8.02
C GLU A 40 -20.74 5.88 8.63
N ALA A 41 -21.89 6.12 9.28
CA ALA A 41 -22.73 5.04 9.78
C ALA A 41 -23.26 4.15 8.64
N TYR A 42 -23.73 4.75 7.55
CA TYR A 42 -24.17 4.01 6.36
C TYR A 42 -23.04 3.20 5.73
N ARG A 43 -21.85 3.81 5.55
CA ARG A 43 -20.66 3.15 5.02
C ARG A 43 -20.28 1.94 5.88
N ARG A 44 -20.23 2.08 7.21
CA ARG A 44 -19.94 0.97 8.13
C ARG A 44 -20.95 -0.17 8.00
N ALA A 45 -22.24 0.15 7.94
CA ALA A 45 -23.27 -0.88 7.80
C ALA A 45 -23.12 -1.71 6.51
N ILE A 46 -22.77 -1.06 5.40
CA ILE A 46 -22.49 -1.73 4.12
C ILE A 46 -21.21 -2.58 4.20
N GLU A 47 -20.15 -2.05 4.79
CA GLU A 47 -18.87 -2.75 4.95
C GLU A 47 -18.99 -3.99 5.85
N ASP A 48 -19.77 -3.90 6.93
CA ASP A 48 -20.04 -5.03 7.83
C ASP A 48 -20.83 -6.14 7.11
N LEU A 49 -21.84 -5.75 6.32
CA LEU A 49 -22.62 -6.68 5.51
C LEU A 49 -21.75 -7.39 4.48
N HIS A 50 -20.96 -6.64 3.70
CA HIS A 50 -20.06 -7.19 2.70
C HIS A 50 -19.00 -8.09 3.32
N GLY A 51 -18.37 -7.64 4.41
CA GLY A 51 -17.38 -8.43 5.13
C GLY A 51 -17.94 -9.76 5.62
N GLU A 52 -19.16 -9.78 6.16
CA GLU A 52 -19.81 -11.01 6.60
C GLU A 52 -20.18 -11.94 5.44
N ALA A 53 -20.70 -11.39 4.34
CA ALA A 53 -21.01 -12.16 3.14
C ALA A 53 -19.75 -12.85 2.58
N LEU A 54 -18.66 -12.10 2.42
CA LEU A 54 -17.38 -12.61 1.91
C LEU A 54 -16.78 -13.66 2.86
N ARG A 55 -16.82 -13.44 4.18
CA ARG A 55 -16.35 -14.45 5.16
C ARG A 55 -17.12 -15.76 5.07
N ARG A 56 -18.45 -15.70 4.93
CA ARG A 56 -19.30 -16.89 4.76
C ARG A 56 -19.02 -17.59 3.44
N LEU A 57 -18.87 -16.84 2.35
CA LEU A 57 -18.52 -17.37 1.04
C LEU A 57 -17.19 -18.14 1.09
N VAL A 58 -16.13 -17.51 1.59
CA VAL A 58 -14.80 -18.14 1.71
C VAL A 58 -14.86 -19.37 2.62
N ARG A 59 -15.60 -19.31 3.73
CA ARG A 59 -15.78 -20.46 4.62
C ARG A 59 -16.48 -21.63 3.94
N GLY A 60 -17.45 -21.38 3.06
CA GLY A 60 -18.16 -22.43 2.31
C GLY A 60 -17.34 -23.03 1.17
N LEU A 61 -16.38 -22.29 0.62
CA LEU A 61 -15.59 -22.72 -0.55
C LEU A 61 -14.23 -23.34 -0.19
N LYS A 62 -13.67 -23.04 0.99
CA LYS A 62 -12.29 -23.40 1.33
C LYS A 62 -11.99 -24.91 1.38
N ASP A 63 -13.00 -25.73 1.62
CA ASP A 63 -12.82 -27.19 1.82
C ASP A 63 -12.82 -27.95 0.48
N GLU A 64 -13.22 -27.29 -0.62
CA GLU A 64 -13.17 -27.84 -1.97
C GLU A 64 -11.83 -27.46 -2.64
N PRO A 65 -10.95 -28.43 -2.96
CA PRO A 65 -9.59 -28.14 -3.44
C PRO A 65 -9.55 -27.30 -4.72
N ALA A 66 -10.46 -27.57 -5.67
CA ALA A 66 -10.54 -26.81 -6.91
C ALA A 66 -10.97 -25.36 -6.67
N ALA A 67 -11.93 -25.13 -5.77
CA ALA A 67 -12.38 -23.79 -5.40
C ALA A 67 -11.28 -23.03 -4.63
N LEU A 68 -10.55 -23.69 -3.74
CA LEU A 68 -9.41 -23.10 -3.05
C LEU A 68 -8.30 -22.68 -4.02
N ALA A 69 -8.00 -23.51 -5.02
CA ALA A 69 -7.03 -23.17 -6.07
C ALA A 69 -7.48 -21.95 -6.88
N ALA A 70 -8.75 -21.91 -7.28
CA ALA A 70 -9.33 -20.77 -7.99
C ALA A 70 -9.30 -19.48 -7.14
N MET A 71 -9.62 -19.56 -5.84
CA MET A 71 -9.51 -18.42 -4.93
C MET A 71 -8.07 -17.91 -4.83
N LYS A 72 -7.07 -18.80 -4.72
CA LYS A 72 -5.66 -18.40 -4.70
C LYS A 72 -5.26 -17.67 -5.98
N GLN A 73 -5.75 -18.11 -7.13
CA GLN A 73 -5.52 -17.42 -8.40
C GLN A 73 -6.26 -16.07 -8.46
N ALA A 74 -7.50 -16.00 -7.99
CA ALA A 74 -8.26 -14.73 -7.98
C ALA A 74 -7.60 -13.66 -7.11
N VAL A 75 -6.90 -14.05 -6.04
CA VAL A 75 -6.16 -13.13 -5.17
C VAL A 75 -4.95 -12.49 -5.86
N THR A 76 -4.54 -12.96 -7.05
CA THR A 76 -3.54 -12.26 -7.88
C THR A 76 -4.12 -11.08 -8.66
N ASP A 77 -5.43 -10.84 -8.59
CA ASP A 77 -6.06 -9.62 -9.07
C ASP A 77 -6.00 -8.55 -7.98
N GLU A 78 -5.63 -7.32 -8.35
CA GLU A 78 -5.42 -6.23 -7.40
C GLU A 78 -6.70 -5.76 -6.70
N VAL A 79 -7.83 -5.74 -7.40
CA VAL A 79 -9.10 -5.32 -6.83
C VAL A 79 -9.59 -6.38 -5.85
N VAL A 80 -9.53 -7.65 -6.25
CA VAL A 80 -9.89 -8.78 -5.38
C VAL A 80 -9.02 -8.79 -4.12
N TYR A 81 -7.70 -8.64 -4.29
CA TYR A 81 -6.76 -8.57 -3.18
C TYR A 81 -7.09 -7.42 -2.22
N ALA A 82 -7.30 -6.20 -2.73
CA ALA A 82 -7.60 -5.01 -1.94
C ALA A 82 -8.89 -5.18 -1.12
N VAL A 83 -9.97 -5.69 -1.73
CA VAL A 83 -11.25 -5.91 -1.04
C VAL A 83 -11.11 -6.96 0.06
N LEU A 84 -10.49 -8.12 -0.24
CA LEU A 84 -10.31 -9.17 0.74
C LEU A 84 -9.39 -8.74 1.89
N ARG A 85 -8.38 -7.91 1.62
CA ARG A 85 -7.52 -7.29 2.65
C ARG A 85 -8.27 -6.28 3.51
N ARG A 86 -9.08 -5.40 2.91
CA ARG A 86 -9.92 -4.42 3.63
C ARG A 86 -10.85 -5.09 4.64
N HIS A 87 -11.40 -6.24 4.30
CA HIS A 87 -12.30 -7.00 5.17
C HIS A 87 -11.59 -8.00 6.10
N ASN A 88 -10.25 -7.97 6.20
CA ASN A 88 -9.42 -8.85 7.03
C ASN A 88 -9.60 -10.35 6.74
N ILE A 89 -9.92 -10.70 5.49
CA ILE A 89 -10.04 -12.09 5.04
C ILE A 89 -8.67 -12.63 4.66
N LEU A 90 -7.87 -11.80 3.98
CA LEU A 90 -6.46 -12.04 3.76
C LEU A 90 -5.64 -11.36 4.86
N LYS A 91 -4.60 -12.06 5.31
CA LYS A 91 -3.56 -11.45 6.14
C LYS A 91 -2.62 -10.62 5.26
N PRO A 92 -1.98 -9.59 5.83
CA PRO A 92 -0.97 -8.85 5.10
C PRO A 92 0.14 -9.78 4.60
N SER A 93 0.58 -9.54 3.36
CA SER A 93 1.75 -10.22 2.83
C SER A 93 2.99 -9.80 3.61
N LEU A 94 4.07 -10.57 3.48
CA LEU A 94 5.34 -10.18 4.09
C LEU A 94 5.83 -8.82 3.56
N SER A 95 5.70 -8.58 2.26
CA SER A 95 6.07 -7.30 1.67
C SER A 95 5.27 -6.14 2.25
N GLU A 96 3.97 -6.31 2.51
CA GLU A 96 3.17 -5.28 3.19
C GLU A 96 3.62 -5.03 4.63
N ARG A 97 3.94 -6.10 5.38
CA ARG A 97 4.41 -5.95 6.76
C ARG A 97 5.76 -5.24 6.82
N VAL A 98 6.66 -5.57 5.88
CA VAL A 98 7.94 -4.90 5.71
C VAL A 98 7.72 -3.43 5.36
N GLU A 99 6.87 -3.13 4.38
CA GLU A 99 6.59 -1.75 3.96
C GLU A 99 5.97 -0.94 5.12
N ALA A 100 5.00 -1.49 5.84
CA ALA A 100 4.40 -0.83 7.00
C ALA A 100 5.41 -0.55 8.12
N ALA A 101 6.38 -1.46 8.33
CA ALA A 101 7.46 -1.25 9.28
C ALA A 101 8.43 -0.15 8.81
N LEU A 102 8.73 -0.09 7.51
CA LEU A 102 9.50 0.99 6.93
C LEU A 102 8.77 2.33 7.08
N ASP A 103 7.48 2.38 6.78
CA ASP A 103 6.65 3.59 6.94
C ASP A 103 6.67 4.14 8.36
N GLY A 104 6.77 3.27 9.38
CA GLY A 104 6.94 3.68 10.77
C GLY A 104 8.26 4.42 11.06
N VAL A 105 9.34 4.11 10.31
CA VAL A 105 10.66 4.74 10.49
C VAL A 105 10.94 5.90 9.54
N ARG A 106 10.23 5.99 8.40
CA ARG A 106 10.38 7.07 7.41
C ARG A 106 10.30 8.48 8.00
N PRO A 107 9.38 8.83 8.93
CA PRO A 107 9.32 10.16 9.51
C PRO A 107 10.61 10.58 10.22
N MET A 108 11.23 9.65 10.95
CA MET A 108 12.52 9.88 11.63
C MET A 108 13.66 10.02 10.62
N LEU A 109 13.69 9.20 9.57
CA LEU A 109 14.69 9.35 8.51
C LEU A 109 14.54 10.69 7.78
N ALA A 110 13.30 11.10 7.50
CA ALA A 110 12.96 12.34 6.83
C ALA A 110 13.39 13.57 7.65
N SER A 111 13.25 13.56 8.98
CA SER A 111 13.74 14.64 9.83
C SER A 111 15.26 14.83 9.79
N HIS A 112 15.99 13.80 9.33
CA HIS A 112 17.43 13.84 9.10
C HIS A 112 17.80 13.97 7.61
N GLY A 113 16.83 14.28 6.74
CA GLY A 113 17.06 14.52 5.32
C GLY A 113 17.29 13.26 4.49
N GLY A 114 16.82 12.09 4.93
CA GLY A 114 16.89 10.86 4.14
C GLY A 114 15.62 10.01 4.21
N ASN A 115 15.65 8.86 3.57
CA ASN A 115 14.51 7.94 3.47
C ASN A 115 15.04 6.52 3.18
N VAL A 116 14.13 5.55 3.17
CA VAL A 116 14.41 4.14 2.84
C VAL A 116 13.36 3.64 1.85
N GLU A 117 13.78 2.86 0.87
CA GLU A 117 12.93 2.22 -0.11
C GLU A 117 13.10 0.71 -0.03
N LEU A 118 11.99 -0.03 -0.01
CA LEU A 118 12.01 -1.47 -0.19
C LEU A 118 12.29 -1.81 -1.65
N VAL A 119 13.26 -2.69 -1.89
CA VAL A 119 13.64 -3.11 -3.24
C VAL A 119 13.20 -4.54 -3.51
N ASN A 120 13.42 -5.42 -2.54
CA ASN A 120 13.13 -6.85 -2.71
C ASN A 120 12.89 -7.51 -1.36
N VAL A 121 12.03 -8.53 -1.36
CA VAL A 121 11.72 -9.34 -0.17
C VAL A 121 11.98 -10.80 -0.50
N ARG A 122 13.03 -11.38 0.09
CA ARG A 122 13.42 -12.78 -0.09
C ARG A 122 13.88 -13.37 1.23
N PRO A 123 12.95 -13.90 2.05
CA PRO A 123 13.26 -14.48 3.35
C PRO A 123 14.45 -15.44 3.29
N PRO A 124 15.38 -15.38 4.25
CA PRO A 124 15.31 -14.58 5.48
C PRO A 124 15.80 -13.12 5.33
N ALA A 125 16.04 -12.65 4.10
CA ALA A 125 16.59 -11.32 3.84
C ALA A 125 15.62 -10.37 3.13
N ILE A 126 15.82 -9.07 3.31
CA ILE A 126 15.25 -8.03 2.46
C ILE A 126 16.36 -7.16 1.87
N GLU A 127 16.10 -6.58 0.72
CA GLU A 127 16.95 -5.57 0.10
C GLU A 127 16.28 -4.21 0.24
N VAL A 128 17.00 -3.26 0.81
CA VAL A 128 16.55 -1.88 0.97
C VAL A 128 17.54 -0.91 0.34
N ARG A 129 17.04 0.25 -0.06
CA ARG A 129 17.85 1.36 -0.57
C ARG A 129 17.64 2.56 0.34
N PHE A 130 18.71 3.04 0.95
CA PHE A 130 18.67 4.34 1.61
C PHE A 130 18.83 5.44 0.57
N VAL A 131 18.12 6.55 0.75
CA VAL A 131 18.18 7.72 -0.14
C VAL A 131 18.33 9.00 0.67
N GLY A 132 18.78 10.08 0.03
CA GLY A 132 19.07 11.36 0.68
C GLY A 132 20.33 11.32 1.56
N ALA A 133 20.33 12.03 2.68
CA ALA A 133 21.47 12.09 3.61
C ALA A 133 21.82 10.72 4.23
N CYS A 134 20.91 9.73 4.13
CA CYS A 134 21.16 8.35 4.54
C CYS A 134 22.12 7.61 3.58
N ASP A 135 22.25 8.07 2.33
CA ASP A 135 23.13 7.48 1.31
C ASP A 135 24.49 8.21 1.28
N GLY A 136 25.46 7.73 2.07
CA GLY A 136 26.85 8.23 2.02
C GLY A 136 27.43 8.77 3.32
N CYS A 137 26.65 8.87 4.42
CA CYS A 137 27.20 9.23 5.73
C CYS A 137 27.59 7.96 6.53
N PRO A 138 28.91 7.67 6.73
CA PRO A 138 29.34 6.45 7.42
C PRO A 138 28.92 6.39 8.90
N ALA A 139 28.72 7.53 9.55
CA ALA A 139 28.25 7.59 10.95
C ALA A 139 26.73 7.37 11.07
N SER A 140 25.94 7.91 10.13
CA SER A 140 24.48 7.79 10.15
C SER A 140 23.97 6.49 9.53
N ALA A 141 24.72 5.89 8.60
CA ALA A 141 24.38 4.60 8.01
C ALA A 141 24.22 3.50 9.07
N LEU A 142 25.08 3.48 10.10
CA LEU A 142 25.00 2.49 11.17
C LEU A 142 23.75 2.68 12.05
N THR A 143 23.39 3.93 12.38
CA THR A 143 22.24 4.24 13.23
C THR A 143 20.92 4.06 12.48
N PHE A 144 20.84 4.46 11.21
CA PHE A 144 19.66 4.24 10.39
C PHE A 144 19.46 2.76 10.07
N HIS A 145 20.53 2.02 9.76
CA HIS A 145 20.45 0.57 9.56
C HIS A 145 19.95 -0.12 10.82
N ALA A 146 20.45 0.24 12.01
CA ALA A 146 19.97 -0.31 13.27
C ALA A 146 18.50 0.01 13.55
N GLY A 147 18.05 1.24 13.26
CA GLY A 147 16.65 1.65 13.43
C GLY A 147 15.70 0.90 12.50
N VAL A 148 16.05 0.80 11.21
CA VAL A 148 15.32 0.00 10.22
C VAL A 148 15.30 -1.48 10.62
N LYS A 149 16.45 -2.02 11.03
CA LYS A 149 16.57 -3.43 11.46
C LYS A 149 15.66 -3.74 12.62
N LYS A 150 15.67 -2.90 13.66
CA LYS A 150 14.79 -3.08 14.81
C LYS A 150 13.31 -3.05 14.42
N ALA A 151 12.89 -2.08 13.61
CA ALA A 151 11.50 -1.99 13.17
C ALA A 151 11.05 -3.21 12.35
N ILE A 152 11.93 -3.71 11.47
CA ILE A 152 11.68 -4.90 10.67
C ILE A 152 11.64 -6.16 11.54
N GLU A 153 12.56 -6.35 12.48
CA GLU A 153 12.55 -7.52 13.37
C GLU A 153 11.29 -7.57 14.26
N GLU A 154 10.81 -6.41 14.74
CA GLU A 154 9.57 -6.31 15.52
C GLU A 154 8.33 -6.64 14.69
N ALA A 155 8.25 -6.16 13.45
CA ALA A 155 7.09 -6.37 12.58
C ALA A 155 7.14 -7.68 11.78
N CYS A 156 8.35 -8.17 11.49
CA CYS A 156 8.68 -9.30 10.61
C CYS A 156 9.78 -10.19 11.22
N PRO A 157 9.46 -10.99 12.27
CA PRO A 157 10.45 -11.86 12.92
C PRO A 157 11.10 -12.91 11.99
N GLU A 158 10.47 -13.20 10.85
CA GLU A 158 11.01 -14.08 9.81
C GLU A 158 12.14 -13.45 8.96
N ILE A 159 12.34 -12.13 9.06
CA ILE A 159 13.43 -11.42 8.38
C ILE A 159 14.57 -11.19 9.38
N THR A 160 15.72 -11.81 9.12
CA THR A 160 16.92 -11.71 9.96
C THR A 160 17.99 -10.82 9.35
N ASP A 161 17.94 -10.62 8.03
CA ASP A 161 18.99 -9.94 7.28
C ASP A 161 18.44 -8.76 6.45
N ILE A 162 19.12 -7.61 6.54
CA ILE A 162 18.78 -6.42 5.78
C ILE A 162 20.01 -6.01 4.98
N VAL A 163 19.91 -6.22 3.68
CA VAL A 163 20.96 -5.89 2.72
C VAL A 163 20.69 -4.50 2.16
N GLN A 164 21.61 -3.57 2.41
CA GLN A 164 21.58 -2.28 1.73
C GLN A 164 22.14 -2.47 0.32
N ILE A 165 21.34 -2.15 -0.69
CA ILE A 165 21.85 -2.02 -2.06
C ILE A 165 22.30 -0.58 -2.30
N LYS A 166 23.48 -0.43 -2.90
CA LYS A 166 23.98 0.87 -3.37
C LYS A 166 23.48 1.10 -4.78
N GLY A 167 22.75 2.18 -5.01
CA GLY A 167 22.34 2.62 -6.34
C GLY A 167 22.59 4.11 -6.48
N MET A 168 23.17 4.54 -7.59
CA MET A 168 23.37 5.97 -7.86
C MET A 168 22.00 6.68 -7.86
N SER A 169 21.88 7.71 -7.03
CA SER A 169 20.78 8.66 -7.09
C SER A 169 20.86 9.42 -8.41
N ASN A 170 19.90 9.20 -9.31
CA ASN A 170 19.60 10.23 -10.29
C ASN A 170 18.75 11.28 -9.55
N ALA A 171 19.41 12.38 -9.19
CA ALA A 171 18.78 13.56 -8.63
C ALA A 171 17.89 14.22 -9.71
N ALA A 172 16.67 13.73 -9.89
CA ALA A 172 15.56 14.43 -10.55
C ALA A 172 14.30 13.54 -10.53
N ASP A 173 13.53 13.55 -9.44
CA ASP A 173 12.06 13.57 -9.49
C ASP A 173 11.49 13.67 -8.07
N ASN A 174 11.21 14.91 -7.66
CA ASN A 174 10.42 15.20 -6.47
C ASN A 174 9.07 15.72 -6.98
N ASP A 175 8.21 14.82 -7.45
CA ASP A 175 6.74 14.93 -7.31
C ASP A 175 6.07 13.72 -7.99
N SER A 176 5.82 12.64 -7.25
CA SER A 176 4.81 11.66 -7.64
C SER A 176 4.38 10.82 -6.44
N VAL A 177 3.07 10.78 -6.20
CA VAL A 177 2.45 9.88 -5.23
C VAL A 177 2.75 8.45 -5.64
N ARG A 178 3.49 7.70 -4.81
CA ARG A 178 3.79 6.28 -5.06
C ARG A 178 2.69 5.39 -4.49
N PHE A 179 1.87 4.87 -5.38
CA PHE A 179 0.95 3.77 -5.12
C PHE A 179 1.74 2.44 -5.12
N VAL A 180 1.88 1.78 -3.97
CA VAL A 180 2.57 0.49 -3.87
C VAL A 180 1.57 -0.64 -4.07
N SER A 181 1.38 -1.01 -5.33
CA SER A 181 0.72 -2.26 -5.68
C SER A 181 1.70 -3.43 -5.50
N PRO A 182 1.32 -4.57 -4.89
CA PRO A 182 2.17 -5.76 -4.80
C PRO A 182 2.52 -6.35 -6.19
N PHE A 183 1.87 -5.89 -7.26
CA PHE A 183 2.15 -6.23 -8.65
C PHE A 183 3.17 -5.28 -9.33
N ALA A 184 3.42 -4.10 -8.73
CA ALA A 184 4.39 -3.13 -9.27
C ALA A 184 5.84 -3.63 -9.17
N LEU A 185 6.13 -4.52 -8.23
CA LEU A 185 7.46 -5.11 -8.01
C LEU A 185 7.93 -6.04 -9.16
N GLY A 186 7.05 -6.37 -10.12
CA GLY A 186 7.36 -7.19 -11.29
C GLY A 186 7.16 -6.49 -12.64
N ALA A 187 6.81 -5.21 -12.66
CA ALA A 187 6.51 -4.49 -13.91
C ALA A 187 7.81 -4.21 -14.71
N VAL A 188 7.96 -4.89 -15.85
CA VAL A 188 9.02 -4.59 -16.84
C VAL A 188 8.53 -3.42 -17.71
N GLY A 189 8.52 -2.22 -17.15
CA GLY A 189 8.10 -1.01 -17.85
C GLY A 189 8.65 0.22 -17.15
N GLY A 190 9.34 1.08 -17.90
CA GLY A 190 9.80 2.37 -17.38
C GLY A 190 8.63 3.28 -17.06
N TRP A 191 8.79 4.13 -16.05
CA TRP A 191 7.82 5.17 -15.72
C TRP A 191 7.71 6.20 -16.85
N HIS A 192 6.47 6.57 -17.20
CA HIS A 192 6.19 7.62 -18.17
C HIS A 192 5.58 8.83 -17.45
N LEU A 193 6.18 10.01 -17.63
CA LEU A 193 5.68 11.27 -17.12
C LEU A 193 4.34 11.62 -17.79
N VAL A 194 3.24 11.66 -17.03
CA VAL A 194 1.89 11.84 -17.58
C VAL A 194 1.54 13.31 -17.82
N CYS A 195 1.96 14.24 -16.96
CA CYS A 195 2.02 15.67 -17.28
C CYS A 195 2.80 16.43 -16.20
N ARG A 196 3.20 17.67 -16.48
CA ARG A 196 3.57 18.66 -15.45
C ARG A 196 2.36 19.55 -15.20
N LEU A 197 2.02 19.75 -13.94
CA LEU A 197 1.07 20.77 -13.51
C LEU A 197 1.89 22.02 -13.18
N ASP A 198 1.79 23.02 -14.05
CA ASP A 198 2.25 24.37 -13.72
C ASP A 198 1.11 25.11 -13.00
N GLU A 199 1.44 26.01 -12.07
CA GLU A 199 0.51 26.82 -11.25
C GLU A 199 -0.50 27.66 -12.05
#